data_AF-A0A7C1SM10-F1
#
_entry.id   AF-A0A7C1SM10-F1
#
_cell.length_a   1.000
_cell.length_b   1.000
_cell.length_c   1.000
_cell.angle_alpha   90.00
_cell.angle_beta   90.00
_cell.angle_gamma   90.00
#
_symmetry.space_group_name_H-M   'P 1'
#
loop_
_entity.id
_entity.type
_entity.pdbx_description
1 polymer ?
#
loop_
_entity_poly.entity_id
_entity_poly.type
_entity_poly.pdbx_seq_one_letter_code
_entity_poly.pdbx_strand_id
1 'polypeptide(L)'
;DILLITGYISVKTLKRVIRSYEQMPEPKWVVGFGSCPINGGIYWNSYATINHLEKYIPVDLNLSGCMPRPQAVLDGMLKLMEMIDRGEAVGYKKYKLNYDWYQKNQADVLERTTPVLGGNHDN
;
A
#
# COMPACT_ATOMS: atom_id res chain seq x y z
N ASP A 1 1.09 -9.67 -11.22
CA ASP A 1 0.20 -8.47 -11.21
C ASP A 1 0.80 -7.30 -10.45
N ILE A 2 0.39 -6.06 -10.76
CA ILE A 2 0.88 -4.85 -10.10
C ILE A 2 -0.29 -4.11 -9.44
N LEU A 3 -0.12 -3.73 -8.18
CA LEU A 3 -1.01 -2.84 -7.44
C LEU A 3 -0.41 -1.43 -7.38
N LEU A 4 -1.06 -0.47 -8.05
CA LEU A 4 -0.64 0.93 -8.06
C LEU A 4 -1.37 1.71 -6.97
N ILE A 5 -0.61 2.35 -6.09
CA ILE A 5 -1.15 3.20 -5.03
C ILE A 5 -0.93 4.65 -5.43
N THR A 6 -1.95 5.25 -6.04
CA THR A 6 -1.90 6.58 -6.64
C THR A 6 -2.36 7.68 -5.68
N GLY A 7 -1.55 7.99 -4.66
CA GLY A 7 -1.78 9.12 -3.76
C GLY A 7 -1.82 8.75 -2.28
N TYR A 8 -2.59 9.52 -1.50
CA TYR A 8 -2.71 9.31 -0.07
C TYR A 8 -3.70 8.20 0.27
N ILE A 9 -3.48 7.52 1.38
CA ILE A 9 -4.36 6.49 1.89
C ILE A 9 -4.97 6.99 3.20
N SER A 10 -6.30 6.93 3.27
CA SER A 10 -7.02 7.13 4.52
C SER A 10 -7.09 5.83 5.33
N VAL A 11 -7.30 5.93 6.64
CA VAL A 11 -7.53 4.77 7.52
C VAL A 11 -8.68 3.88 6.99
N LYS A 12 -9.75 4.50 6.48
CA LYS A 12 -10.91 3.79 5.90
C LYS A 12 -10.55 3.07 4.60
N THR A 13 -9.74 3.69 3.74
CA THR A 13 -9.31 3.12 2.46
C THR A 13 -8.31 1.99 2.66
N LEU A 14 -7.45 2.09 3.67
CA LEU A 14 -6.42 1.09 3.99
C LEU A 14 -6.99 -0.33 4.10
N LYS A 15 -8.14 -0.51 4.79
CA LYS A 15 -8.82 -1.81 4.91
C LYS A 15 -9.13 -2.43 3.54
N ARG A 16 -9.54 -1.62 2.56
CA ARG A 16 -9.86 -2.08 1.21
C ARG A 16 -8.60 -2.43 0.44
N VAL A 17 -7.55 -1.61 0.57
CA VAL A 17 -6.25 -1.85 -0.09
C VAL A 17 -5.64 -3.16 0.41
N ILE A 18 -5.64 -3.42 1.72
CA ILE A 18 -5.15 -4.68 2.30
C ILE A 18 -5.92 -5.86 1.72
N ARG A 19 -7.26 -5.80 1.75
CA ARG A 19 -8.10 -6.88 1.21
C ARG A 19 -7.85 -7.12 -0.28
N SER A 20 -7.72 -6.06 -1.07
CA SER A 20 -7.37 -6.17 -2.50
C SER A 20 -6.00 -6.80 -2.69
N TYR A 21 -5.00 -6.39 -1.91
CA TYR A 21 -3.66 -6.98 -1.95
C TYR A 21 -3.68 -8.46 -1.58
N GLU A 22 -4.44 -8.87 -0.57
CA GLU A 22 -4.55 -10.27 -0.14
C GLU A 22 -5.24 -11.16 -1.19
N GLN A 23 -6.23 -10.63 -1.90
CA GLN A 23 -6.95 -11.34 -2.96
C GLN A 23 -6.14 -11.50 -4.26
N MET A 24 -5.01 -10.80 -4.42
CA MET A 24 -4.16 -10.93 -5.59
C MET A 24 -3.30 -12.21 -5.54
N PRO A 25 -3.22 -12.98 -6.64
CA PRO A 25 -2.35 -14.15 -6.74
C PRO A 25 -0.86 -13.76 -6.74
N GLU A 26 0.01 -14.71 -6.43
CA GLU A 26 1.46 -14.52 -6.54
C GLU A 26 1.97 -14.92 -7.93
N PRO A 27 2.92 -14.16 -8.52
CA PRO A 27 3.66 -13.01 -7.99
C PRO A 27 2.92 -11.66 -8.12
N LYS A 28 3.05 -10.81 -7.08
CA LYS A 28 2.44 -9.48 -7.01
C LYS A 28 3.41 -8.41 -6.52
N TRP A 29 3.29 -7.21 -7.08
CA TRP A 29 4.14 -6.06 -6.77
C TRP A 29 3.32 -4.83 -6.41
N VAL A 30 3.83 -4.03 -5.48
CA VAL A 30 3.17 -2.79 -5.04
C VAL A 30 4.04 -1.60 -5.38
N VAL A 31 3.44 -0.62 -6.08
CA VAL A 31 4.12 0.62 -6.47
C VAL A 31 3.42 1.80 -5.80
N GLY A 32 4.16 2.54 -4.97
CA GLY A 32 3.71 3.78 -4.35
C GLY A 32 3.96 4.98 -5.25
N PHE A 33 2.94 5.78 -5.53
CA PHE A 33 3.07 7.03 -6.28
C PHE A 33 3.11 8.22 -5.34
N GLY A 34 4.20 8.96 -5.47
CA GLY A 34 4.43 10.22 -4.82
C GLY A 34 4.93 10.11 -3.38
N SER A 35 4.94 11.24 -2.68
CA SER A 35 5.42 11.32 -1.30
C SER A 35 4.42 10.78 -0.27
N CYS A 36 3.13 10.71 -0.61
CA CYS A 36 2.07 10.35 0.33
C CYS A 36 2.25 8.92 0.92
N PRO A 37 2.57 7.87 0.13
CA PRO A 37 2.81 6.53 0.68
C PRO A 37 4.08 6.43 1.54
N ILE A 38 5.05 7.32 1.33
CA ILE A 38 6.37 7.27 1.98
C ILE A 38 6.32 7.91 3.37
N ASN A 39 5.85 9.16 3.45
CA ASN A 39 5.87 9.94 4.69
C ASN A 39 4.56 10.69 5.00
N GLY A 40 3.49 10.45 4.23
CA GLY A 40 2.22 11.17 4.34
C GLY A 40 2.16 12.45 3.49
N GLY A 41 3.27 12.88 2.89
CA GLY A 41 3.36 14.03 2.01
C GLY A 41 2.81 15.30 2.67
N ILE A 42 1.95 16.03 1.96
CA ILE A 42 1.29 17.24 2.49
C ILE A 42 0.31 16.93 3.64
N TYR A 43 -0.13 15.68 3.78
CA TYR A 43 -1.12 15.24 4.77
C TYR A 43 -0.48 14.63 6.02
N TRP A 44 0.82 14.80 6.24
CA TRP A 44 1.55 14.16 7.35
C TRP A 44 0.96 14.42 8.75
N ASN A 45 0.27 15.56 8.93
CA ASN A 45 -0.36 15.95 10.19
C ASN A 45 -1.89 15.70 10.23
N SER A 46 -2.44 14.94 9.28
CA SER A 46 -3.87 14.63 9.27
C SER A 46 -4.16 13.35 10.06
N TYR A 47 -5.21 13.41 10.90
CA TYR A 47 -5.67 12.25 11.68
C TYR A 47 -6.21 11.12 10.81
N ALA A 48 -6.68 11.45 9.61
CA ALA A 48 -7.38 10.52 8.74
C ALA A 48 -6.44 9.76 7.80
N THR A 49 -5.20 10.23 7.62
CA THR A 49 -4.23 9.66 6.67
C THR A 49 -3.16 8.86 7.37
N ILE A 50 -2.68 7.83 6.68
CA ILE A 50 -1.50 7.09 7.13
C ILE A 50 -0.23 7.71 6.55
N ASN A 51 0.80 7.82 7.38
CA ASN A 51 2.06 8.44 6.97
C ASN A 51 3.03 7.45 6.33
N HIS A 52 3.03 6.18 6.73
CA HIS A 52 4.01 5.20 6.26
C HIS A 52 3.27 3.95 5.80
N LEU A 53 3.17 3.75 4.48
CA LEU A 53 2.47 2.60 3.91
C LEU A 53 3.20 1.27 4.16
N GLU A 54 4.54 1.31 4.17
CA GLU A 54 5.39 0.13 4.36
C GLU A 54 5.14 -0.63 5.67
N LYS A 55 4.50 0.01 6.66
CA LYS A 55 4.09 -0.63 7.91
C LYS A 55 2.95 -1.62 7.75
N TYR A 56 2.12 -1.47 6.71
CA TYR A 56 0.89 -2.24 6.52
C TYR A 56 0.97 -3.19 5.35
N ILE A 57 1.62 -2.80 4.25
CA ILE A 57 1.74 -3.59 3.01
C ILE A 57 3.19 -3.43 2.51
N PRO A 58 3.83 -4.47 1.96
CA PRO A 58 5.16 -4.33 1.36
C PRO A 58 5.07 -3.43 0.13
N VAL A 59 5.98 -2.45 0.03
CA VAL A 59 6.12 -1.63 -1.16
C VAL A 59 7.42 -2.02 -1.87
N ASP A 60 7.36 -2.32 -3.16
CA ASP A 60 8.52 -2.73 -3.96
C ASP A 60 9.23 -1.52 -4.57
N LEU A 61 8.44 -0.54 -5.04
CA LEU A 61 8.96 0.67 -5.67
C LEU A 61 8.17 1.91 -5.21
N ASN A 62 8.89 2.96 -4.86
CA ASN A 62 8.33 4.27 -4.55
C ASN A 62 8.76 5.28 -5.62
N LEU A 63 7.79 5.94 -6.25
CA LEU A 63 8.02 7.01 -7.22
C LEU A 63 7.98 8.38 -6.51
N SER A 64 9.08 9.11 -6.53
CA SER A 64 9.12 10.46 -5.96
C SER A 64 8.34 11.48 -6.81
N GLY A 65 7.47 12.27 -6.18
CA GLY A 65 6.71 13.34 -6.83
C GLY A 65 5.44 13.74 -6.07
N CYS A 66 4.82 14.85 -6.44
CA CYS A 66 3.53 15.27 -5.87
C CYS A 66 2.82 16.24 -6.84
N MET A 67 2.34 15.84 -8.01
CA MET A 67 2.28 14.51 -8.67
C MET A 67 3.60 14.18 -9.42
N PRO A 68 4.03 12.90 -9.54
CA PRO A 68 5.18 12.54 -10.39
C PRO A 68 4.92 12.87 -11.86
N ARG A 69 5.96 13.30 -12.58
CA ARG A 69 5.86 13.55 -14.03
C ARG A 69 5.62 12.23 -14.78
N PRO A 70 4.87 12.23 -15.90
CA PRO A 70 4.64 11.02 -16.69
C PRO A 70 5.93 10.29 -17.10
N GLN A 71 6.97 11.04 -17.46
CA GLN A 71 8.28 10.46 -17.79
C GLN A 71 8.89 9.69 -16.61
N ALA A 72 8.82 10.24 -15.39
CA ALA A 72 9.33 9.58 -14.19
C ALA A 72 8.52 8.33 -13.83
N VAL A 73 7.23 8.29 -14.17
CA VAL A 73 6.41 7.07 -14.03
C VAL A 73 6.88 6.00 -14.99
N LEU A 74 7.14 6.36 -16.26
CA LEU A 74 7.66 5.42 -17.26
C LEU A 74 9.02 4.85 -16.84
N ASP A 75 9.95 5.72 -16.44
CA ASP A 75 11.27 5.32 -15.96
C ASP A 75 11.18 4.42 -14.72
N GLY A 76 10.22 4.72 -13.83
CA GLY A 76 9.92 3.89 -12.67
C GLY A 76 9.42 2.49 -13.03
N MET A 77 8.54 2.38 -14.02
CA MET A 77 8.04 1.09 -14.50
C MET A 77 9.15 0.28 -15.19
N LEU A 78 10.02 0.93 -15.96
CA LEU A 78 11.21 0.29 -16.54
C LEU A 78 12.11 -0.28 -15.44
N LYS A 79 12.39 0.52 -14.41
CA LYS A 79 13.17 0.07 -13.25
C LYS A 79 12.50 -1.09 -12.49
N LEU A 80 11.18 -1.08 -12.37
CA LEU A 80 10.45 -2.19 -11.75
C LEU A 80 10.64 -3.48 -12.55
N MET A 81 10.54 -3.43 -13.88
CA MET A 81 10.77 -4.60 -14.73
C MET A 81 12.19 -5.13 -14.56
N GLU A 82 13.20 -4.26 -14.55
CA GLU A 82 14.60 -4.67 -14.27
C GLU A 82 14.76 -5.31 -12.88
N MET A 83 14.11 -4.76 -11.85
CA MET A 83 14.14 -5.33 -10.50
C MET A 83 13.45 -6.70 -10.42
N ILE A 84 12.41 -6.93 -11.23
CA ILE A 84 11.74 -8.22 -11.34
C ILE A 84 12.68 -9.24 -12.00
N ASP A 85 13.34 -8.86 -13.08
CA ASP A 85 14.30 -9.72 -13.79
C ASP A 85 15.50 -10.10 -12.92
N ARG A 86 15.98 -9.16 -12.09
CA ARG A 86 17.04 -9.43 -11.09
C ARG A 86 16.56 -10.23 -9.87
N GLY A 87 15.26 -10.41 -9.69
CA GLY A 87 14.70 -11.10 -8.53
C GLY A 87 14.76 -10.31 -7.22
N GLU A 88 14.91 -8.98 -7.29
CA GLU A 88 15.01 -8.08 -6.13
C GLU A 88 13.64 -7.62 -5.62
N ALA A 89 12.63 -7.58 -6.50
CA ALA A 89 11.26 -7.19 -6.20
C ALA A 89 10.48 -8.34 -5.51
N VAL A 90 10.83 -8.60 -4.24
CA VAL A 90 10.31 -9.72 -3.43
C VAL A 90 9.39 -9.28 -2.30
N GLY A 91 8.68 -8.15 -2.45
CA GLY A 91 7.74 -7.63 -1.44
C GLY A 91 6.73 -8.67 -0.96
N TYR A 92 6.14 -9.45 -1.87
CA TYR A 92 5.21 -10.52 -1.53
C TYR A 92 5.81 -11.63 -0.65
N LYS A 93 7.09 -11.99 -0.86
CA LYS A 93 7.79 -12.97 -0.01
C LYS A 93 8.01 -12.40 1.40
N LYS A 94 8.40 -11.12 1.50
CA LYS A 94 8.57 -10.43 2.79
C LYS A 94 7.27 -10.37 3.58
N TYR A 95 6.14 -10.15 2.91
CA TYR A 95 4.82 -10.14 3.56
C TYR A 95 4.46 -11.49 4.15
N LYS A 96 4.73 -12.60 3.45
CA LYS A 96 4.51 -13.95 3.97
C LYS A 96 5.41 -14.29 5.15
N LEU A 97 6.69 -13.92 5.08
CA LEU A 97 7.65 -14.21 6.15
C LEU A 97 7.35 -13.43 7.43
N ASN A 98 6.93 -12.17 7.29
CA ASN A 98 6.66 -11.26 8.41
C ASN A 98 5.16 -11.02 8.61
N TYR A 99 4.31 -11.99 8.28
CA TYR A 99 2.86 -11.81 8.25
C TYR A 99 2.31 -11.30 9.59
N ASP A 100 2.76 -11.88 10.70
CA ASP A 100 2.34 -11.49 12.06
C ASP A 100 2.64 -10.03 12.38
N TRP A 101 3.78 -9.51 11.89
CA TRP A 101 4.16 -8.11 12.08
C TRP A 101 3.23 -7.16 11.32
N TYR A 102 2.94 -7.48 10.06
CA TYR A 102 2.00 -6.71 9.26
C TYR A 102 0.59 -6.77 9.87
N GLN A 103 0.12 -7.96 10.26
CA GLN A 103 -1.20 -8.14 10.83
C GLN A 103 -1.39 -7.33 12.13
N LYS A 104 -0.38 -7.30 13.01
CA LYS A 104 -0.41 -6.48 14.22
C LYS A 104 -0.53 -4.99 13.89
N ASN A 105 0.31 -4.47 13.00
CA ASN A 105 0.25 -3.07 12.60
C ASN A 105 -1.10 -2.71 11.94
N GLN A 106 -1.66 -3.62 11.15
CA GLN A 106 -2.97 -3.43 10.53
C GLN A 106 -4.09 -3.41 11.58
N ALA A 107 -4.07 -4.33 12.56
CA ALA A 107 -5.06 -4.40 13.62
C ALA A 107 -5.10 -3.09 14.45
N ASP A 108 -3.94 -2.61 14.90
CA ASP A 108 -3.79 -1.39 15.71
C ASP A 108 -4.46 -0.16 15.07
N VAL A 109 -4.49 -0.11 13.73
CA VAL A 109 -5.08 1.00 12.97
C VAL A 109 -6.56 0.76 12.65
N LEU A 110 -6.94 -0.47 12.36
CA LEU A 110 -8.30 -0.83 11.96
C LEU A 110 -9.29 -0.87 13.14
N GLU A 111 -8.82 -1.10 14.37
CA GLU A 111 -9.64 -1.00 15.59
C GLU A 111 -10.34 0.36 15.71
N ARG A 112 -9.75 1.43 15.15
CA ARG A 112 -10.33 2.77 15.12
C ARG A 112 -11.54 2.91 14.19
N THR A 113 -11.86 1.88 13.39
CA THR A 113 -12.84 1.94 12.30
C THR A 113 -13.94 0.90 12.41
N THR A 114 -14.41 0.62 13.63
CA THR A 114 -15.53 -0.29 13.87
C THR A 114 -16.71 0.03 12.95
N PRO A 115 -17.22 -0.96 12.19
CA PRO A 115 -18.28 -0.72 11.22
C PRO A 115 -19.59 -0.41 11.95
N VAL A 116 -20.15 0.77 11.68
CA VAL A 116 -21.47 1.19 12.22
C VAL A 116 -22.60 0.88 11.23
N LEU A 117 -22.29 0.82 9.93
CA LEU A 117 -23.27 0.60 8.85
C LEU A 117 -23.50 -0.89 8.54
N GLY A 118 -23.52 -1.73 9.57
CA GLY A 118 -23.65 -3.19 9.46
C GLY A 118 -24.72 -3.79 10.36
N GLY A 119 -25.71 -3.00 10.78
CA GLY A 119 -26.89 -3.54 11.45
C GLY A 119 -27.55 -4.60 10.55
N ASN A 120 -27.87 -5.75 11.13
CA ASN A 120 -28.57 -6.87 10.49
C ASN A 120 -29.73 -6.34 9.61
N HIS A 121 -29.54 -6.40 8.30
CA HIS A 121 -30.60 -6.29 7.31
C HIS A 121 -30.85 -7.65 6.63
N ASP A 122 -30.60 -8.73 7.36
CA ASP A 122 -30.97 -10.09 7.00
C ASP A 122 -32.03 -10.57 8.01
N ASN A 123 -33.26 -10.06 7.87
CA ASN A 123 -34.50 -10.66 8.39
C ASN A 123 -35.48 -10.76 7.23
#